data_AF-A0A093YJ19-F1
#
_entry.id   AF-A0A093YJ19-F1
#
_cell.length_a   1.000
_cell.length_b   1.000
_cell.length_c   1.000
_cell.angle_alpha   90.00
_cell.angle_beta   90.00
_cell.angle_gamma   90.00
#
_symmetry.space_group_name_H-M   'P 1'
#
loop_
_entity.id
_entity.type
_entity.pdbx_description
1 polymer ?
#
loop_
_entity_poly.entity_id
_entity_poly.type
_entity_poly.pdbx_seq_one_letter_code
_entity_poly.pdbx_strand_id
1 'polypeptide(L)'
;FSPDSKQIASGSKDKTIKLWDARTGDLQKTLAGHSGWVLAVAFSPDSKQIASGSEDNTIKLWDTRTGNFQKTLAGHSGWVRAVAFSPDGKQIVSSSNDNTIKLWNVAKSFKVSNWLGNTVGSYFKFYIWQEIETLQAVSFLKSSTNGSYLVTNLGHINIESIPANTQSLSAESLENLWVGNQWIYYGAMPVFLLPSSFEVQCHDFLNVLHVFEKTLLEAGQIR
;
A
#
# COMPACT_ATOMS: atom_id res chain seq x y z
N PHE A 1 -10.98 -16.34 0.06
CA PHE A 1 -12.38 -16.22 -0.38
C PHE A 1 -12.83 -14.79 -0.14
N SER A 2 -13.65 -14.24 -1.04
CA SER A 2 -14.39 -13.01 -0.78
C SER A 2 -15.46 -13.28 0.29
N PRO A 3 -15.81 -12.28 1.13
CA PRO A 3 -16.88 -12.41 2.12
C PRO A 3 -18.23 -12.86 1.54
N ASP A 4 -18.56 -12.43 0.32
CA ASP A 4 -19.77 -12.86 -0.40
C ASP A 4 -19.69 -14.27 -1.02
N SER A 5 -18.56 -14.97 -0.83
CA SER A 5 -18.28 -16.31 -1.33
C SER A 5 -18.33 -16.47 -2.85
N LYS A 6 -18.28 -15.38 -3.63
CA LYS A 6 -18.32 -15.45 -5.10
C LYS A 6 -16.94 -15.58 -5.73
N GLN A 7 -15.89 -15.12 -5.05
CA GLN A 7 -14.54 -15.06 -5.61
C GLN A 7 -13.50 -15.72 -4.69
N ILE A 8 -12.47 -16.28 -5.33
CA ILE A 8 -11.23 -16.69 -4.69
C ILE A 8 -10.12 -15.77 -5.22
N ALA A 9 -9.23 -15.33 -4.35
CA ALA A 9 -8.02 -14.60 -4.71
C ALA A 9 -6.79 -15.42 -4.34
N SER A 10 -5.79 -15.44 -5.21
CA SER A 10 -4.51 -16.09 -4.97
C SER A 10 -3.36 -15.17 -5.38
N GLY A 11 -2.38 -14.98 -4.48
CA GLY A 11 -1.09 -14.38 -4.81
C GLY A 11 -0.09 -15.43 -5.28
N SER A 12 0.87 -15.04 -6.13
CA SER A 12 1.83 -15.95 -6.73
C SER A 12 3.25 -15.35 -6.82
N LYS A 13 4.24 -16.24 -6.99
CA LYS A 13 5.64 -15.88 -7.28
C LYS A 13 5.82 -15.28 -8.68
N ASP A 14 4.82 -15.43 -9.55
CA ASP A 14 4.76 -14.73 -10.84
C ASP A 14 4.46 -13.22 -10.70
N LYS A 15 4.38 -12.71 -9.46
CA LYS A 15 4.15 -11.30 -9.12
C LYS A 15 2.73 -10.80 -9.41
N THR A 16 1.79 -11.71 -9.67
CA THR A 16 0.40 -11.38 -9.94
C THR A 16 -0.54 -11.88 -8.86
N ILE A 17 -1.74 -11.30 -8.83
CA ILE A 17 -2.90 -11.87 -8.15
C ILE A 17 -3.85 -12.43 -9.20
N LYS A 18 -4.40 -13.61 -8.96
CA LYS A 18 -5.47 -14.18 -9.79
C LYS A 18 -6.79 -14.19 -9.02
N LEU A 19 -7.86 -13.82 -9.72
CA LEU A 19 -9.22 -13.92 -9.24
C LEU A 19 -9.96 -15.00 -9.98
N TRP A 20 -10.62 -15.85 -9.23
CA TRP A 20 -11.32 -17.02 -9.71
C TRP A 20 -12.78 -16.96 -9.27
N ASP A 21 -13.67 -17.42 -10.12
CA ASP A 21 -15.05 -17.67 -9.73
C ASP A 21 -15.08 -18.86 -8.75
N ALA A 22 -15.62 -18.64 -7.55
CA ALA A 22 -15.56 -19.65 -6.49
C ALA A 22 -16.43 -20.89 -6.77
N ARG A 23 -17.43 -20.77 -7.66
CA ARG A 23 -18.38 -21.85 -7.98
C ARG A 23 -17.88 -22.71 -9.13
N THR A 24 -17.31 -22.08 -10.16
CA THR A 24 -16.89 -22.75 -11.40
C THR A 24 -15.40 -23.07 -11.42
N GLY A 25 -14.58 -22.32 -10.67
CA GLY A 25 -13.12 -22.40 -10.73
C GLY A 25 -12.50 -21.62 -11.88
N ASP A 26 -13.32 -20.91 -12.67
CA ASP A 26 -12.84 -20.18 -13.85
C ASP A 26 -12.00 -18.96 -13.45
N LEU A 27 -10.89 -18.74 -14.16
CA LEU A 27 -10.08 -17.53 -14.02
C LEU A 27 -10.85 -16.32 -14.54
N GLN A 28 -11.20 -15.39 -13.65
CA GLN A 28 -11.90 -14.15 -14.00
C GLN A 28 -10.94 -13.03 -14.36
N LYS A 29 -9.86 -12.86 -13.58
CA LYS A 29 -8.90 -11.76 -13.75
C LYS A 29 -7.48 -12.14 -13.33
N THR A 30 -6.50 -11.50 -13.97
CA THR A 30 -5.10 -11.46 -13.51
C THR A 30 -4.74 -10.01 -13.24
N LEU A 31 -4.37 -9.70 -12.00
CA LEU A 31 -3.98 -8.37 -11.53
C LEU A 31 -2.46 -8.30 -11.50
N ALA A 32 -1.88 -7.55 -12.43
CA ALA A 32 -0.44 -7.34 -12.54
C ALA A 32 -0.06 -5.94 -12.06
N GLY A 33 1.06 -5.81 -11.37
CA GLY A 33 1.60 -4.52 -10.94
C GLY A 33 2.54 -4.54 -9.75
N HIS A 34 2.68 -5.68 -9.06
CA HIS A 34 3.78 -5.88 -8.12
C HIS A 34 5.08 -6.20 -8.86
N SER A 35 6.22 -5.75 -8.32
CA SER A 35 7.55 -6.05 -8.87
C SER A 35 8.23 -7.24 -8.19
N GLY A 36 7.68 -7.72 -7.07
CA GLY A 36 8.10 -8.90 -6.31
C GLY A 36 6.97 -9.92 -6.14
N TRP A 37 7.24 -11.04 -5.47
CA TRP A 37 6.22 -12.08 -5.25
C TRP A 37 5.06 -11.53 -4.42
N VAL A 38 3.84 -12.01 -4.70
CA VAL A 38 2.68 -11.68 -3.87
C VAL A 38 2.56 -12.72 -2.78
N LEU A 39 2.83 -12.32 -1.55
CA LEU A 39 2.88 -13.21 -0.38
C LEU A 39 1.56 -13.28 0.37
N ALA A 40 0.75 -12.21 0.30
CA ALA A 40 -0.51 -12.13 1.01
C ALA A 40 -1.58 -11.45 0.17
N VAL A 41 -2.82 -11.93 0.31
CA VAL A 41 -4.01 -11.34 -0.31
C VAL A 41 -5.17 -11.36 0.67
N ALA A 42 -5.93 -10.27 0.76
CA ALA A 42 -7.12 -10.17 1.58
C ALA A 42 -8.21 -9.39 0.85
N PHE A 43 -9.46 -9.84 0.97
CA PHE A 43 -10.62 -9.08 0.51
C PHE A 43 -11.06 -8.08 1.59
N SER A 44 -11.57 -6.93 1.16
CA SER A 44 -12.31 -6.04 2.03
C SER A 44 -13.62 -6.71 2.50
N PRO A 45 -14.17 -6.32 3.67
CA PRO A 45 -15.40 -6.91 4.21
C PRO A 45 -16.61 -6.79 3.27
N ASP A 46 -16.65 -5.74 2.45
CA ASP A 46 -17.71 -5.52 1.45
C ASP A 46 -17.46 -6.21 0.11
N SER A 47 -16.37 -7.01 -0.01
CA SER A 47 -15.95 -7.71 -1.23
C SER A 47 -15.61 -6.82 -2.43
N LYS A 48 -15.48 -5.50 -2.25
CA LYS A 48 -15.22 -4.55 -3.36
C LYS A 48 -13.75 -4.28 -3.63
N GLN A 49 -12.88 -4.55 -2.66
CA GLN A 49 -11.45 -4.32 -2.77
C GLN A 49 -10.65 -5.56 -2.39
N ILE A 50 -9.44 -5.64 -2.94
CA ILE A 50 -8.39 -6.55 -2.50
C ILE A 50 -7.21 -5.73 -2.02
N ALA A 51 -6.61 -6.13 -0.91
CA ALA A 51 -5.27 -5.74 -0.51
C ALA A 51 -4.30 -6.89 -0.79
N SER A 52 -3.15 -6.59 -1.37
CA SER A 52 -2.08 -7.55 -1.62
C SER A 52 -0.77 -7.06 -1.04
N GLY A 53 -0.09 -7.90 -0.25
CA GLY A 53 1.26 -7.65 0.28
C GLY A 53 2.31 -8.41 -0.53
N SER A 54 3.47 -7.78 -0.76
CA SER A 54 4.51 -8.32 -1.64
C SER A 54 5.92 -8.20 -1.09
N GLU A 55 6.82 -8.99 -1.68
CA GLU A 55 8.28 -8.87 -1.56
C GLU A 55 8.85 -7.56 -2.11
N ASP A 56 8.07 -6.78 -2.86
CA ASP A 56 8.44 -5.41 -3.23
C ASP A 56 8.27 -4.38 -2.10
N ASN A 57 7.99 -4.86 -0.89
CA ASN A 57 7.80 -4.08 0.34
C ASN A 57 6.54 -3.19 0.33
N THR A 58 5.65 -3.37 -0.65
CA THR A 58 4.42 -2.57 -0.76
C THR A 58 3.16 -3.40 -0.53
N ILE A 59 2.09 -2.67 -0.23
CA ILE A 59 0.73 -3.18 -0.29
C ILE A 59 0.03 -2.49 -1.45
N LYS A 60 -0.71 -3.23 -2.29
CA LYS A 60 -1.52 -2.65 -3.36
C LYS A 60 -3.00 -2.91 -3.14
N LEU A 61 -3.82 -1.93 -3.51
CA LEU A 61 -5.27 -2.04 -3.53
C LEU A 61 -5.80 -2.14 -4.95
N TRP A 62 -6.80 -3.00 -5.10
CA TRP A 62 -7.39 -3.35 -6.38
C TRP A 62 -8.90 -3.36 -6.25
N ASP A 63 -9.59 -2.87 -7.27
CA ASP A 63 -11.03 -3.04 -7.41
C ASP A 63 -11.36 -4.46 -7.85
N THR A 64 -12.18 -5.20 -7.10
CA THR A 64 -12.47 -6.62 -7.39
C THR A 64 -13.27 -6.81 -8.68
N ARG A 65 -14.12 -5.85 -9.02
CA ARG A 65 -15.05 -5.91 -10.16
C ARG A 65 -14.36 -5.59 -11.47
N THR A 66 -13.52 -4.57 -11.49
CA THR A 66 -12.80 -4.10 -12.68
C THR A 66 -11.44 -4.76 -12.80
N GLY A 67 -10.79 -5.08 -11.68
CA GLY A 67 -9.39 -5.49 -11.63
C GLY A 67 -8.40 -4.33 -11.67
N ASN A 68 -8.90 -3.10 -11.63
CA ASN A 68 -8.05 -1.93 -11.75
C ASN A 68 -7.25 -1.72 -10.47
N PHE A 69 -5.98 -1.40 -10.65
CA PHE A 69 -5.14 -0.86 -9.59
C PHE A 69 -5.74 0.45 -9.08
N GLN A 70 -5.86 0.58 -7.75
CA GLN A 70 -6.39 1.78 -7.09
C GLN A 70 -5.30 2.55 -6.38
N LYS A 71 -4.36 1.85 -5.73
CA LYS A 71 -3.51 2.47 -4.70
C LYS A 71 -2.31 1.62 -4.34
N THR A 72 -1.18 2.26 -4.04
CA THR A 72 -0.06 1.64 -3.33
C THR A 72 0.02 2.24 -1.93
N LEU A 73 0.15 1.40 -0.91
CA LEU A 73 0.58 1.77 0.43
C LEU A 73 2.01 1.28 0.59
N ALA A 74 2.93 2.22 0.71
CA ALA A 74 4.35 1.92 0.80
C ALA A 74 4.91 2.56 2.06
N GLY A 75 5.80 1.84 2.73
CA GLY A 75 6.34 2.21 4.03
C GLY A 75 6.85 1.05 4.88
N HIS A 76 6.69 -0.20 4.45
CA HIS A 76 7.52 -1.28 4.97
C HIS A 76 8.91 -1.23 4.33
N SER A 77 9.96 -1.59 5.09
CA SER A 77 11.34 -1.70 4.58
C SER A 77 11.73 -3.14 4.26
N GLY A 78 10.83 -4.10 4.54
CA GLY A 78 10.96 -5.50 4.19
C GLY A 78 9.69 -6.07 3.56
N TRP A 79 9.74 -7.35 3.20
CA TRP A 79 8.65 -8.05 2.54
C TRP A 79 7.37 -8.05 3.37
N VAL A 80 6.25 -7.69 2.75
CA VAL A 80 4.95 -7.71 3.41
C VAL A 80 4.41 -9.14 3.41
N ARG A 81 4.42 -9.77 4.58
CA ARG A 81 4.07 -11.20 4.74
C ARG A 81 2.60 -11.47 4.96
N ALA A 82 1.88 -10.54 5.57
CA ALA A 82 0.45 -10.67 5.80
C ALA A 82 -0.25 -9.32 5.66
N VAL A 83 -1.49 -9.35 5.19
CA VAL A 83 -2.38 -8.19 5.09
C VAL A 83 -3.79 -8.59 5.53
N ALA A 84 -4.49 -7.68 6.20
CA ALA A 84 -5.88 -7.85 6.56
C ALA A 84 -6.62 -6.51 6.57
N PHE A 85 -7.92 -6.54 6.33
CA PHE A 85 -8.80 -5.38 6.57
C PHE A 85 -9.34 -5.39 7.99
N SER A 86 -9.62 -4.21 8.53
CA SER A 86 -10.52 -4.08 9.68
C SER A 86 -11.94 -4.51 9.29
N PRO A 87 -12.78 -4.95 10.24
CA PRO A 87 -14.16 -5.36 9.95
C PRO A 87 -15.03 -4.26 9.34
N ASP A 88 -14.73 -3.00 9.66
CA ASP A 88 -15.43 -1.84 9.08
C ASP A 88 -14.86 -1.39 7.71
N GLY A 89 -13.80 -2.05 7.24
CA GLY A 89 -13.12 -1.77 5.98
C GLY A 89 -12.35 -0.45 5.92
N LYS A 90 -12.25 0.31 7.02
CA LYS A 90 -11.61 1.64 7.03
C LYS A 90 -10.10 1.59 7.22
N GLN A 91 -9.60 0.48 7.75
CA GLN A 91 -8.19 0.28 8.00
C GLN A 91 -7.69 -0.99 7.30
N ILE A 92 -6.41 -0.94 6.93
CA ILE A 92 -5.65 -2.10 6.52
C ILE A 92 -4.55 -2.30 7.56
N VAL A 93 -4.25 -3.53 7.87
CA VAL A 93 -3.14 -3.89 8.74
C VAL A 93 -2.22 -4.83 7.98
N SER A 94 -0.93 -4.60 8.11
CA SER A 94 0.10 -5.40 7.45
C SER A 94 1.24 -5.73 8.39
N SER A 95 1.85 -6.89 8.17
CA SER A 95 3.09 -7.28 8.83
C SER A 95 4.21 -7.54 7.84
N SER A 96 5.45 -7.35 8.28
CA SER A 96 6.61 -7.42 7.40
C SER A 96 7.84 -8.10 8.03
N ASN A 97 8.78 -8.48 7.16
CA ASN A 97 10.14 -8.90 7.53
C ASN A 97 10.96 -7.82 8.24
N ASP A 98 10.52 -6.56 8.20
CA ASP A 98 11.13 -5.47 8.97
C ASP A 98 10.78 -5.51 10.47
N ASN A 99 10.12 -6.59 10.92
CA ASN A 99 9.64 -6.77 12.30
C ASN A 99 8.64 -5.70 12.74
N THR A 100 7.89 -5.09 11.81
CA THR A 100 6.81 -4.15 12.14
C THR A 100 5.44 -4.65 11.71
N ILE A 101 4.42 -4.21 12.45
CA ILE A 101 3.03 -4.20 12.02
C ILE A 101 2.63 -2.75 11.77
N LYS A 102 2.03 -2.46 10.61
CA LYS A 102 1.54 -1.12 10.25
C LYS A 102 0.02 -1.12 10.10
N LEU A 103 -0.63 -0.13 10.72
CA LEU A 103 -2.07 0.11 10.64
C LEU A 103 -2.31 1.34 9.76
N TRP A 104 -2.79 1.09 8.55
CA TRP A 104 -3.02 2.09 7.52
C TRP A 104 -4.46 2.60 7.59
N ASN A 105 -4.64 3.90 7.76
CA ASN A 105 -5.96 4.50 7.61
C ASN A 105 -6.24 4.78 6.12
N VAL A 106 -7.17 4.03 5.53
CA VAL A 106 -7.42 4.13 4.08
C VAL A 106 -8.08 5.46 3.71
N ALA A 107 -8.82 6.07 4.65
CA ALA A 107 -9.54 7.33 4.47
C ALA A 107 -8.69 8.58 4.78
N LYS A 108 -7.70 8.47 5.68
CA LYS A 108 -6.80 9.58 6.02
C LYS A 108 -5.55 9.53 5.13
N SER A 109 -5.54 10.35 4.08
CA SER A 109 -4.34 10.67 3.31
C SER A 109 -3.79 12.02 3.73
N PHE A 110 -2.47 12.13 3.87
CA PHE A 110 -1.81 13.43 4.02
C PHE A 110 -1.88 14.17 2.67
N LYS A 111 -2.41 15.39 2.70
CA LYS A 111 -2.48 16.25 1.51
C LYS A 111 -1.16 17.01 1.38
N VAL A 112 -0.35 16.59 0.43
CA VAL A 112 0.92 17.23 0.07
C VAL A 112 0.69 18.53 -0.71
N SER A 113 -0.56 18.83 -1.09
CA SER A 113 -0.95 20.07 -1.74
C SER A 113 -0.53 21.33 -0.98
N ASN A 114 -0.40 21.23 0.34
CA ASN A 114 0.06 22.36 1.16
C ASN A 114 1.55 22.67 0.97
N TRP A 115 2.30 21.74 0.36
CA TRP A 115 3.76 21.78 0.19
C TRP A 115 4.14 21.95 -1.28
N LEU A 116 3.48 21.18 -2.15
CA LEU A 116 3.80 21.09 -3.57
C LEU A 116 2.80 21.88 -4.44
N GLY A 117 1.91 22.65 -3.82
CA GLY A 117 0.79 23.29 -4.50
C GLY A 117 -0.33 22.31 -4.85
N ASN A 118 -1.54 22.83 -5.06
CA ASN A 118 -2.75 22.02 -5.28
C ASN A 118 -2.66 21.12 -6.51
N THR A 119 -1.99 21.59 -7.56
CA THR A 119 -1.85 20.88 -8.83
C THR A 119 -1.00 19.62 -8.63
N VAL A 120 0.28 19.77 -8.28
CA VAL A 120 1.20 18.64 -8.10
C VAL A 120 0.85 17.81 -6.86
N GLY A 121 0.49 18.45 -5.75
CA GLY A 121 0.12 17.76 -4.52
C GLY A 121 -1.21 17.01 -4.59
N SER A 122 -2.01 17.16 -5.66
CA SER A 122 -3.16 16.28 -5.92
C SER A 122 -2.75 14.90 -6.43
N TYR A 123 -1.58 14.79 -7.07
CA TYR A 123 -1.03 13.53 -7.59
C TYR A 123 -0.36 12.70 -6.50
N PHE A 124 0.14 13.34 -5.44
CA PHE A 124 0.79 12.67 -4.32
C PHE A 124 -0.19 12.53 -3.15
N LYS A 125 -0.40 11.28 -2.70
CA LYS A 125 -1.11 10.98 -1.46
C LYS A 125 -0.24 10.07 -0.61
N PHE A 126 0.32 10.60 0.47
CA PHE A 126 0.97 9.77 1.48
C PHE A 126 -0.07 9.24 2.46
N TYR A 127 0.10 7.98 2.86
CA TYR A 127 -0.79 7.35 3.83
C TYR A 127 -0.08 7.31 5.17
N ILE A 128 -0.78 7.80 6.19
CA ILE A 128 -0.29 7.76 7.55
C ILE A 128 -0.61 6.37 8.09
N TRP A 129 0.39 5.71 8.67
CA TRP A 129 0.21 4.50 9.44
C TRP A 129 0.58 4.70 10.90
N GLN A 130 0.01 3.88 11.77
CA GLN A 130 0.58 3.62 13.10
C GLN A 130 1.47 2.39 13.00
N GLU A 131 2.58 2.41 13.74
CA GLU A 131 3.58 1.36 13.70
C GLU A 131 3.70 0.66 15.05
N ILE A 132 3.81 -0.67 14.99
CA ILE A 132 4.08 -1.52 16.14
C ILE A 132 5.33 -2.32 15.83
N GLU A 133 6.37 -2.13 16.64
CA GLU A 133 7.55 -2.99 16.59
C GLU A 133 7.23 -4.35 17.23
N THR A 134 7.72 -5.41 16.61
CA THR A 134 7.57 -6.78 17.07
C THR A 134 8.94 -7.40 17.25
N LEU A 135 9.07 -8.37 18.15
CA LEU A 135 10.37 -9.03 18.40
C LEU A 135 10.82 -9.90 17.22
N GLN A 136 9.90 -10.31 16.36
CA GLN A 136 10.15 -11.13 15.18
C GLN A 136 9.05 -10.96 14.14
N ALA A 137 9.37 -11.27 12.88
CA ALA A 137 8.45 -11.14 11.76
C ALA A 137 7.14 -11.89 11.99
N VAL A 138 6.02 -11.17 11.79
CA VAL A 138 4.68 -11.74 11.87
C VAL A 138 4.29 -12.30 10.50
N SER A 139 4.04 -13.60 10.44
CA SER A 139 3.71 -14.31 9.20
C SER A 139 2.20 -14.47 8.97
N PHE A 140 1.40 -14.23 10.00
CA PHE A 140 -0.05 -14.35 9.96
C PHE A 140 -0.69 -13.17 10.68
N LEU A 141 -1.72 -12.59 10.08
CA LEU A 141 -2.42 -11.45 10.63
C LEU A 141 -3.91 -11.51 10.31
N LYS A 142 -4.74 -11.36 11.33
CA LYS A 142 -6.21 -11.28 11.19
C LYS A 142 -6.77 -10.26 12.17
N SER A 143 -7.69 -9.42 11.71
CA SER A 143 -8.43 -8.53 12.62
C SER A 143 -9.55 -9.30 13.34
N SER A 144 -9.72 -9.02 14.63
CA SER A 144 -10.87 -9.48 15.42
C SER A 144 -12.19 -9.00 14.83
N THR A 145 -13.29 -9.68 15.12
CA THR A 145 -14.62 -9.36 14.56
C THR A 145 -15.14 -7.98 14.96
N ASN A 146 -14.76 -7.50 16.14
CA ASN A 146 -15.07 -6.16 16.63
C ASN A 146 -13.98 -5.12 16.32
N GLY A 147 -12.85 -5.55 15.75
CA GLY A 147 -11.72 -4.69 15.40
C GLY A 147 -10.91 -4.17 16.58
N SER A 148 -11.06 -4.71 17.80
CA SER A 148 -10.35 -4.20 18.98
C SER A 148 -8.95 -4.81 19.17
N TYR A 149 -8.68 -5.98 18.58
CA TYR A 149 -7.37 -6.63 18.59
C TYR A 149 -7.03 -7.32 17.26
N LEU A 150 -5.74 -7.61 17.08
CA LEU A 150 -5.19 -8.43 16.00
C LEU A 150 -4.82 -9.80 16.55
N VAL A 151 -5.13 -10.84 15.78
CA VAL A 151 -4.64 -12.20 16.01
C VAL A 151 -3.42 -12.43 15.13
N THR A 152 -2.30 -12.76 15.76
CA THR A 152 -1.02 -13.00 15.09
C THR A 152 -0.42 -14.34 15.54
N ASN A 153 0.66 -14.78 14.87
CA ASN A 153 1.46 -15.91 15.36
C ASN A 153 2.20 -15.62 16.68
N LEU A 154 2.18 -14.38 17.17
CA LEU A 154 2.76 -13.96 18.46
C LEU A 154 1.72 -13.83 19.57
N GLY A 155 0.45 -14.15 19.28
CA GLY A 155 -0.68 -13.94 20.18
C GLY A 155 -1.55 -12.74 19.78
N HIS A 156 -2.34 -12.26 20.73
CA HIS A 156 -3.26 -11.15 20.51
C HIS A 156 -2.59 -9.81 20.77
N ILE A 157 -2.74 -8.86 19.85
CA ILE A 157 -2.24 -7.50 19.99
C ILE A 157 -3.45 -6.57 20.06
N ASN A 158 -3.65 -5.91 21.20
CA ASN A 158 -4.74 -4.95 21.37
C ASN A 158 -4.44 -3.67 20.58
N ILE A 159 -5.39 -3.25 19.75
CA ILE A 159 -5.23 -2.07 18.89
C ILE A 159 -5.41 -0.77 19.70
N GLU A 160 -6.33 -0.78 20.67
CA GLU A 160 -6.63 0.40 21.51
C GLU A 160 -5.48 0.79 22.45
N SER A 161 -4.57 -0.13 22.73
CA SER A 161 -3.38 0.14 23.57
C SER A 161 -2.18 0.64 22.78
N ILE A 162 -2.28 0.75 21.45
CA ILE A 162 -1.16 1.23 20.62
C ILE A 162 -1.09 2.75 20.78
N PRO A 163 -0.03 3.30 21.39
CA PRO A 163 0.15 4.75 21.42
C PRO A 163 0.20 5.25 19.98
N ALA A 164 -0.46 6.38 19.71
CA ALA A 164 -0.48 6.98 18.38
C ALA A 164 0.92 7.50 18.02
N ASN A 165 1.82 6.60 17.64
CA ASN A 165 3.08 6.96 17.03
C ASN A 165 2.79 7.24 15.56
N THR A 166 2.04 8.32 15.32
CA THR A 166 1.99 8.93 14.01
C THR A 166 3.39 9.41 13.72
N GLN A 167 4.13 8.70 12.87
CA GLN A 167 5.16 9.34 12.07
C GLN A 167 4.43 10.36 11.19
N SER A 168 4.15 11.55 11.76
CA SER A 168 3.79 12.71 10.99
C SER A 168 5.05 13.11 10.26
N LEU A 169 5.06 12.94 8.94
CA LEU A 169 6.02 13.64 8.09
C LEU A 169 5.87 15.13 8.42
N SER A 170 6.77 15.65 9.25
CA SER A 170 6.79 17.05 9.64
C SER A 170 7.37 17.87 8.50
N ALA A 171 7.23 19.18 8.60
CA ALA A 171 7.65 20.15 7.60
C ALA A 171 9.12 20.06 7.11
N GLU A 172 9.99 19.42 7.89
CA GLU A 172 11.44 19.34 7.68
C GLU A 172 11.85 18.12 6.82
N SER A 173 10.87 17.38 6.27
CA SER A 173 11.05 16.02 5.71
C SER A 173 11.12 15.92 4.18
N LEU A 174 11.27 17.02 3.44
CA LEU A 174 11.49 16.93 1.98
C LEU A 174 12.92 16.53 1.60
N GLU A 175 13.90 16.72 2.48
CA GLU A 175 15.32 16.44 2.23
C GLU A 175 15.65 14.95 2.09
N ASN A 176 14.79 14.08 2.62
CA ASN A 176 14.95 12.63 2.52
C ASN A 176 14.27 12.04 1.28
N LEU A 177 13.57 12.85 0.48
CA LEU A 177 12.97 12.34 -0.75
C LEU A 177 14.04 12.23 -1.85
N TRP A 178 14.10 11.10 -2.54
CA TRP A 178 14.96 10.90 -3.71
C TRP A 178 14.29 9.92 -4.68
N VAL A 179 14.79 9.84 -5.91
CA VAL A 179 14.15 9.02 -6.96
C VAL A 179 15.11 7.94 -7.44
N GLY A 180 14.64 6.70 -7.54
CA GLY A 180 15.41 5.56 -8.02
C GLY A 180 14.51 4.49 -8.64
N ASN A 181 14.97 3.72 -9.62
CA ASN A 181 14.23 2.57 -10.18
C ASN A 181 12.72 2.83 -10.46
N GLN A 182 12.36 3.98 -11.04
CA GLN A 182 10.98 4.45 -11.27
C GLN A 182 10.14 4.76 -10.02
N TRP A 183 10.72 4.73 -8.82
CA TRP A 183 10.05 5.11 -7.58
C TRP A 183 10.60 6.42 -7.04
N ILE A 184 9.71 7.24 -6.46
CA ILE A 184 10.08 8.24 -5.47
C ILE A 184 10.19 7.51 -4.13
N TYR A 185 11.26 7.77 -3.39
CA TYR A 185 11.55 7.26 -2.06
C TYR A 185 11.54 8.39 -1.05
N TYR A 186 11.23 8.08 0.21
CA TYR A 186 11.53 8.86 1.42
C TYR A 186 12.50 8.06 2.29
N GLY A 187 13.75 8.50 2.43
CA GLY A 187 14.81 7.66 2.99
C GLY A 187 14.94 6.38 2.15
N ALA A 188 15.02 5.20 2.76
CA ALA A 188 15.03 3.94 2.00
C ALA A 188 13.64 3.45 1.52
N MET A 189 12.57 4.22 1.78
CA MET A 189 11.19 3.74 1.65
C MET A 189 10.59 4.21 0.32
N PRO A 190 10.22 3.32 -0.62
CA PRO A 190 9.50 3.77 -1.81
C PRO A 190 8.15 4.34 -1.36
N VAL A 191 7.73 5.46 -1.94
CA VAL A 191 6.50 6.17 -1.58
C VAL A 191 5.58 6.40 -2.77
N PHE A 192 6.11 6.43 -3.99
CA PHE A 192 5.31 6.61 -5.20
C PHE A 192 5.96 5.96 -6.42
N LEU A 193 5.21 5.19 -7.21
CA LEU A 193 5.68 4.63 -8.49
C LEU A 193 5.39 5.65 -9.60
N LEU A 194 6.43 6.12 -10.25
CA LEU A 194 6.34 6.97 -11.43
C LEU A 194 5.74 6.16 -12.61
N PRO A 195 4.97 6.80 -13.50
CA PRO A 195 4.47 6.16 -14.71
C PRO A 195 5.63 5.52 -15.51
N SER A 196 5.39 4.36 -16.12
CA SER A 196 6.42 3.64 -16.88
C SER A 196 6.99 4.44 -18.07
N SER A 197 6.24 5.44 -18.55
CA SER A 197 6.65 6.39 -19.58
C SER A 197 7.55 7.53 -19.07
N PHE A 198 7.72 7.67 -17.76
CA PHE A 198 8.53 8.72 -17.15
C PHE A 198 9.96 8.22 -16.95
N GLU A 199 10.91 8.87 -17.63
CA GLU A 199 12.32 8.54 -17.56
C GLU A 199 12.99 9.34 -16.42
N VAL A 200 13.57 8.65 -15.44
CA VAL A 200 14.20 9.29 -14.28
C VAL A 200 15.53 9.91 -14.72
N GLN A 201 15.55 11.22 -14.91
CA GLN A 201 16.74 11.95 -15.38
C GLN A 201 17.64 12.47 -14.26
N CYS A 202 17.16 12.55 -13.01
CA CYS A 202 17.99 12.87 -11.85
C CYS A 202 17.45 12.18 -10.57
N HIS A 203 18.30 12.10 -9.54
CA HIS A 203 17.96 11.45 -8.26
C HIS A 203 17.55 12.48 -7.18
N ASP A 204 17.77 13.78 -7.43
CA ASP A 204 17.31 14.88 -6.58
C ASP A 204 15.79 15.08 -6.74
N PHE A 205 15.06 14.94 -5.64
CA PHE A 205 13.60 15.01 -5.63
C PHE A 205 13.03 16.35 -6.07
N LEU A 206 13.66 17.48 -5.73
CA LEU A 206 13.14 18.81 -6.12
C LEU A 206 13.24 19.01 -7.63
N ASN A 207 14.35 18.55 -8.22
CA ASN A 207 14.53 18.54 -9.67
C ASN A 207 13.61 17.54 -10.37
N VAL A 208 13.41 16.34 -9.81
CA VAL A 208 12.42 15.40 -10.37
C VAL A 208 11.01 15.96 -10.27
N LEU A 209 10.66 16.64 -9.18
CA LEU A 209 9.35 17.26 -9.04
C LEU A 209 9.13 18.33 -10.12
N HIS A 210 10.14 19.17 -10.36
CA HIS A 210 10.09 20.19 -11.42
C HIS A 210 9.96 19.56 -12.81
N VAL A 211 10.73 18.51 -13.11
CA VAL A 211 10.66 17.78 -14.38
C VAL A 211 9.33 17.04 -14.52
N PHE A 212 8.81 16.44 -13.45
CA PHE A 212 7.53 15.74 -13.41
C PHE A 212 6.36 16.71 -13.62
N GLU A 213 6.38 17.86 -12.96
CA GLU A 213 5.40 18.93 -13.15
C GLU A 213 5.45 19.44 -14.59
N LYS A 214 6.64 19.69 -15.14
CA LYS A 214 6.81 20.07 -16.55
C LYS A 214 6.27 19.00 -17.51
N THR A 215 6.53 17.73 -17.22
CA THR A 215 6.03 16.61 -18.03
C THR A 215 4.50 16.51 -17.97
N LEU A 216 3.90 16.73 -16.81
CA LEU A 216 2.44 16.77 -16.65
C LEU A 216 1.82 17.97 -17.39
N LEU A 217 2.48 19.13 -17.37
CA LEU A 217 2.12 20.34 -18.13
C LEU A 217 2.16 20.08 -19.64
N GLU A 218 3.27 19.52 -20.13
CA GLU A 218 3.48 19.18 -21.55
C GLU A 218 2.51 18.10 -22.03
N ALA A 219 2.17 17.15 -21.18
CA ALA A 219 1.15 16.13 -21.44
C ALA A 219 -0.30 16.66 -21.32
N GLY A 220 -0.49 17.94 -20.97
CA GLY A 220 -1.80 18.56 -20.78
C GLY A 220 -2.62 17.97 -19.63
N GLN A 221 -1.97 17.25 -18.71
CA GLN A 221 -2.63 16.65 -17.55
C GLN A 221 -2.91 17.66 -16.44
N ILE A 222 -2.17 18.77 -16.44
CA ILE A 222 -2.36 19.92 -15.55
C ILE A 222 -2.29 21.22 -16.35
N ARG A 223 -2.88 22.29 -15.81
CA ARG A 223 -2.90 23.65 -16.39
C ARG A 223 -2.04 24.59 -15.59
#